data_AF-A0A1D6FIY2-F1
#
_entry.id   AF-A0A1D6FIY2-F1
#
_cell.length_a   1.000
_cell.length_b   1.000
_cell.length_c   1.000
_cell.angle_alpha   90.00
_cell.angle_beta   90.00
_cell.angle_gamma   90.00
#
_symmetry.space_group_name_H-M   'P 1'
#
loop_
_entity.id
_entity.type
_entity.pdbx_description
1 polymer ?
#
loop_
_entity_poly.entity_id
_entity_poly.type
_entity_poly.pdbx_seq_one_letter_code
_entity_poly.pdbx_strand_id
1 'polypeptide(L)'
;MDACVELAKSVGEMRTETELLPQCWEQINHQYEERRLLVAQSCGELAVYVRPEIRDSLILSIVQQLVEDAATVVREAATHNLALLLPMFPNLDKYYKVEELMFQLVCDPSGAVVEVALKELVPAVVRWGDKLDQISRVLLAHILASAQRCPPISGVEGTIDSHLRVLGEQERWNIGVLLRMLTELLPFIHQKAIQTCPFASADPTSSTPENFSASCLKSYATGDSEWSAFEWMHTDCLPDLIKLACLLPVKEDNLRTIITKYLLEVSGLYGKDYLEHIMLPVFLVAAGDIDSGDFTYFPLSIQPKVRGLRPKTSTAEKLAIMCVFPLLLSGILGSPSSRQQLEEYLRKVLIQNTKDGSFSMHHTTEIINAVRFLCTIVSSLTFCGRWLRARIPA
;
A
#
# COMPACT_ATOMS: atom_id res chain seq x y z
N MET A 1 6.01 13.93 -32.60
CA MET A 1 4.90 13.02 -32.24
C MET A 1 3.55 13.64 -32.65
N ASP A 2 3.56 14.90 -33.12
CA ASP A 2 2.38 15.74 -33.33
C ASP A 2 1.59 15.49 -34.62
N ALA A 3 2.08 14.66 -35.55
CA ALA A 3 1.48 14.56 -36.89
C ALA A 3 0.02 14.05 -36.87
N CYS A 4 -0.31 13.08 -36.01
CA CYS A 4 -1.68 12.55 -35.89
C CYS A 4 -2.63 13.59 -35.27
N VAL A 5 -2.14 14.36 -34.28
CA VAL A 5 -2.91 15.44 -33.63
C VAL A 5 -3.09 16.63 -34.55
N GLU A 6 -2.05 17.06 -35.26
CA GLU A 6 -2.12 18.11 -36.28
C GLU A 6 -3.10 17.73 -37.40
N LEU A 7 -3.06 16.47 -37.84
CA LEU A 7 -4.01 15.95 -38.80
C LEU A 7 -5.43 16.00 -38.24
N ALA A 8 -5.68 15.47 -37.04
CA ALA A 8 -7.00 15.50 -36.39
C ALA A 8 -7.56 16.92 -36.24
N LYS A 9 -6.72 17.87 -35.82
CA LYS A 9 -7.07 19.31 -35.77
C LYS A 9 -7.48 19.85 -37.13
N SER A 10 -6.80 19.44 -38.20
CA SER A 10 -7.06 19.93 -39.56
C SER A 10 -8.31 19.30 -40.20
N VAL A 11 -8.57 18.02 -39.96
CA VAL A 11 -9.68 17.29 -40.59
C VAL A 11 -10.98 17.40 -39.79
N GLY A 12 -10.89 17.77 -38.51
CA GLY A 12 -12.02 17.94 -37.61
C GLY A 12 -12.58 16.63 -37.06
N GLU A 13 -13.60 16.76 -36.21
CA GLU A 13 -14.15 15.66 -35.40
C GLU A 13 -14.68 14.51 -36.26
N MET A 14 -15.57 14.81 -37.21
CA MET A 14 -16.20 13.81 -38.07
C MET A 14 -15.18 12.94 -38.81
N ARG A 15 -14.17 13.55 -39.43
CA ARG A 15 -13.16 12.81 -40.20
C ARG A 15 -12.15 12.10 -39.32
N THR A 16 -11.87 12.62 -38.13
CA THR A 16 -11.06 11.90 -37.13
C THR A 16 -11.73 10.57 -36.77
N GLU A 17 -13.04 10.59 -36.56
CA GLU A 17 -13.82 9.39 -36.25
C GLU A 17 -13.96 8.42 -37.42
N THR A 18 -14.28 8.93 -38.62
CA THR A 18 -14.64 8.06 -39.76
C THR A 18 -13.47 7.64 -40.63
N GLU A 19 -12.33 8.35 -40.56
CA GLU A 19 -11.16 8.09 -41.40
C GLU A 19 -9.92 7.74 -40.57
N LEU A 20 -9.60 8.52 -39.52
CA LEU A 20 -8.35 8.32 -38.78
C LEU A 20 -8.41 7.15 -37.79
N LEU A 21 -9.44 7.08 -36.94
CA LEU A 21 -9.57 6.00 -35.95
C LEU A 21 -9.70 4.59 -36.57
N PRO A 22 -10.38 4.38 -37.71
CA PRO A 22 -10.38 3.09 -38.39
C PRO A 22 -8.97 2.66 -38.81
N GLN A 23 -8.13 3.61 -39.24
CA GLN A 23 -6.73 3.31 -39.57
C GLN A 23 -5.93 2.95 -38.31
N CYS A 24 -6.16 3.62 -37.19
CA CYS A 24 -5.58 3.22 -35.90
C CYS A 24 -5.97 1.78 -35.55
N TRP A 25 -7.25 1.42 -35.67
CA TRP A 25 -7.77 0.08 -35.40
C TRP A 25 -7.09 -0.99 -36.26
N GLU A 26 -6.92 -0.74 -37.57
CA GLU A 26 -6.24 -1.68 -38.47
C GLU A 26 -4.76 -1.91 -38.11
N GLN A 27 -4.10 -0.95 -37.46
CA GLN A 27 -2.68 -1.04 -37.10
C GLN A 27 -2.40 -1.67 -35.73
N ILE A 28 -3.40 -1.92 -34.87
CA ILE A 28 -3.18 -2.40 -33.49
C ILE A 28 -2.52 -3.77 -33.40
N ASN A 29 -2.62 -4.60 -34.45
CA ASN A 29 -2.02 -5.94 -34.52
C ASN A 29 -0.93 -6.04 -35.60
N HIS A 30 -0.37 -4.91 -36.02
CA HIS A 30 0.63 -4.89 -37.08
C HIS A 30 1.94 -5.58 -36.65
N GLN A 31 2.63 -6.26 -37.56
CA GLN A 31 3.88 -7.00 -37.25
C GLN A 31 5.00 -6.12 -36.68
N TYR A 32 5.08 -4.86 -37.13
CA TYR A 32 6.06 -3.87 -36.68
C TYR A 32 5.59 -3.16 -35.40
N GLU A 33 6.41 -3.22 -34.37
CA GLU A 33 6.17 -2.62 -33.06
C GLU A 33 5.99 -1.10 -33.15
N GLU A 34 6.75 -0.43 -34.00
CA GLU A 34 6.74 1.03 -34.16
C GLU A 34 5.37 1.53 -34.64
N ARG A 35 4.64 0.72 -35.42
CA ARG A 35 3.28 1.05 -35.85
C ARG A 35 2.29 0.90 -34.72
N ARG A 36 2.38 -0.17 -33.93
CA ARG A 36 1.51 -0.39 -32.76
C ARG A 36 1.76 0.67 -31.70
N LEU A 37 3.03 1.02 -31.47
CA LEU A 37 3.45 2.10 -30.58
C LEU A 37 2.88 3.45 -31.02
N LEU A 38 2.94 3.76 -32.32
CA LEU A 38 2.34 5.00 -32.85
C LEU A 38 0.84 5.07 -32.55
N VAL A 39 0.11 3.95 -32.70
CA VAL A 39 -1.31 3.89 -32.32
C VAL A 39 -1.49 4.11 -30.82
N ALA A 40 -0.72 3.40 -29.99
CA ALA A 40 -0.78 3.53 -28.53
C ALA A 40 -0.55 4.98 -28.07
N GLN A 41 0.42 5.68 -28.67
CA GLN A 41 0.71 7.08 -28.38
C GLN A 41 -0.38 8.04 -28.87
N SER A 42 -0.98 7.76 -30.02
CA SER A 42 -1.93 8.69 -30.65
C SER A 42 -3.34 8.60 -30.05
N CYS A 43 -3.79 7.42 -29.63
CA CYS A 43 -5.21 7.19 -29.34
C CYS A 43 -5.79 8.02 -28.19
N GLY A 44 -5.05 8.27 -27.11
CA GLY A 44 -5.52 9.13 -26.02
C GLY A 44 -5.48 10.62 -26.39
N GLU A 45 -4.49 11.05 -27.17
CA GLU A 45 -4.44 12.44 -27.67
C GLU A 45 -5.56 12.74 -28.68
N LEU A 46 -5.94 11.75 -29.48
CA LEU A 46 -7.04 11.84 -30.44
C LEU A 46 -8.41 11.96 -29.76
N ALA A 47 -8.54 11.58 -28.49
CA ALA A 47 -9.82 11.57 -27.78
C ALA A 47 -10.49 12.95 -27.73
N VAL A 48 -9.73 14.04 -27.78
CA VAL A 48 -10.26 15.42 -27.74
C VAL A 48 -10.95 15.79 -29.05
N TYR A 49 -10.59 15.12 -30.14
CA TYR A 49 -11.10 15.38 -31.50
C TYR A 49 -12.17 14.36 -31.91
N VAL A 50 -12.81 13.70 -30.95
CA VAL A 50 -13.95 12.81 -31.22
C VAL A 50 -15.06 13.04 -30.21
N ARG A 51 -16.27 12.61 -30.57
CA ARG A 51 -17.46 12.66 -29.73
C ARG A 51 -17.29 11.77 -28.50
N PRO A 52 -17.90 12.13 -27.35
CA PRO A 52 -17.79 11.36 -26.12
C PRO A 52 -18.08 9.86 -26.27
N GLU A 53 -19.08 9.51 -27.10
CA GLU A 53 -19.50 8.12 -27.31
C GLU A 53 -18.45 7.27 -28.02
N ILE A 54 -17.51 7.89 -28.75
CA ILE A 54 -16.42 7.20 -29.43
C ILE A 54 -15.23 6.93 -28.48
N ARG A 55 -15.12 7.73 -27.41
CA ARG A 55 -14.02 7.64 -26.44
C ARG A 55 -14.12 6.38 -25.60
N ASP A 56 -15.30 6.12 -25.01
CA ASP A 56 -15.57 4.99 -24.13
C ASP A 56 -16.02 3.72 -24.86
N SER A 57 -16.17 3.78 -26.19
CA SER A 57 -16.37 2.65 -27.08
C SER A 57 -15.09 2.28 -27.84
N LEU A 58 -14.79 2.96 -28.96
CA LEU A 58 -13.72 2.60 -29.87
C LEU A 58 -12.33 2.88 -29.29
N ILE A 59 -12.07 4.09 -28.79
CA ILE A 59 -10.73 4.44 -28.28
C ILE A 59 -10.37 3.56 -27.08
N LEU A 60 -11.30 3.38 -26.13
CA LEU A 60 -11.09 2.47 -25.01
C LEU A 60 -10.80 1.04 -25.49
N SER A 61 -11.52 0.54 -26.49
CA SER A 61 -11.26 -0.81 -27.03
C SER A 61 -9.89 -0.95 -27.69
N ILE A 62 -9.40 0.10 -28.37
CA ILE A 62 -8.03 0.13 -28.92
C ILE A 62 -7.01 0.07 -27.79
N VAL A 63 -7.15 0.96 -26.79
CA VAL A 63 -6.23 1.01 -25.64
C VAL A 63 -6.25 -0.31 -24.88
N GLN A 64 -7.42 -0.92 -24.69
CA GLN A 64 -7.57 -2.22 -24.05
C GLN A 64 -6.80 -3.33 -24.79
N GLN A 65 -6.79 -3.33 -26.11
CA GLN A 65 -6.02 -4.31 -26.87
C GLN A 65 -4.50 -4.08 -26.71
N LEU A 66 -4.08 -2.82 -26.68
CA LEU A 66 -2.66 -2.44 -26.64
C LEU A 66 -2.03 -2.61 -25.26
N VAL A 67 -2.80 -2.58 -24.17
CA VAL A 67 -2.30 -2.91 -22.83
C VAL A 67 -1.97 -4.40 -22.66
N GLU A 68 -2.38 -5.25 -23.61
CA GLU A 68 -2.02 -6.67 -23.69
C GLU A 68 -0.93 -6.95 -24.74
N ASP A 69 -0.32 -5.91 -25.34
CA ASP A 69 0.70 -6.08 -26.38
C ASP A 69 1.94 -6.81 -25.86
N ALA A 70 2.59 -7.60 -26.72
CA ALA A 70 3.83 -8.29 -26.36
C ALA A 70 4.98 -7.31 -26.05
N ALA A 71 4.99 -6.15 -26.71
CA ALA A 71 6.02 -5.14 -26.57
C ALA A 71 5.78 -4.25 -25.33
N THR A 72 6.79 -4.17 -24.47
CA THR A 72 6.76 -3.33 -23.27
C THR A 72 6.47 -1.87 -23.59
N VAL A 73 7.12 -1.30 -24.61
CA VAL A 73 6.95 0.12 -24.98
C VAL A 73 5.53 0.44 -25.44
N VAL A 74 4.84 -0.54 -26.06
CA VAL A 74 3.45 -0.37 -26.49
C VAL A 74 2.52 -0.38 -25.28
N ARG A 75 2.70 -1.33 -24.35
CA ARG A 75 1.92 -1.37 -23.10
C ARG A 75 2.14 -0.13 -22.24
N GLU A 76 3.36 0.38 -22.19
CA GLU A 76 3.72 1.62 -21.48
C GLU A 76 2.96 2.82 -22.06
N ALA A 77 3.02 3.01 -23.38
CA ALA A 77 2.29 4.08 -24.06
C ALA A 77 0.76 3.94 -23.94
N ALA A 78 0.24 2.70 -23.99
CA ALA A 78 -1.18 2.43 -23.80
C ALA A 78 -1.65 2.73 -22.36
N THR A 79 -0.81 2.45 -21.36
CA THR A 79 -1.07 2.77 -19.94
C THR A 79 -1.18 4.28 -19.72
N HIS A 80 -0.24 5.05 -20.27
CA HIS A 80 -0.29 6.51 -20.27
C HIS A 80 -1.59 7.04 -20.91
N ASN A 81 -1.92 6.54 -22.10
CA ASN A 81 -3.10 6.98 -22.84
C ASN A 81 -4.42 6.57 -22.16
N LEU A 82 -4.45 5.43 -21.47
CA LEU A 82 -5.60 5.06 -20.64
C LEU A 82 -5.84 6.11 -19.55
N ALA A 83 -4.79 6.59 -18.89
CA ALA A 83 -4.88 7.61 -17.84
C ALA A 83 -5.42 8.95 -18.38
N LEU A 84 -4.97 9.37 -19.56
CA LEU A 84 -5.45 10.58 -20.24
C LEU A 84 -6.93 10.51 -20.65
N LEU A 85 -7.40 9.31 -20.97
CA LEU A 85 -8.74 9.08 -21.47
C LEU A 85 -9.82 9.20 -20.38
N LEU A 86 -9.51 8.83 -19.12
CA LEU A 86 -10.51 8.72 -18.05
C LEU A 86 -11.29 10.03 -17.77
N PRO A 87 -10.64 11.21 -17.65
CA PRO A 87 -11.38 12.46 -17.43
C PRO A 87 -12.32 12.84 -18.59
N MET A 88 -12.21 12.17 -19.73
CA MET A 88 -12.96 12.47 -20.95
C MET A 88 -14.17 11.56 -21.16
N PHE A 89 -14.34 10.55 -20.31
CA PHE A 89 -15.49 9.65 -20.33
C PHE A 89 -16.77 10.34 -19.83
N PRO A 90 -17.92 10.09 -20.47
CA PRO A 90 -19.16 10.78 -20.15
C PRO A 90 -19.77 10.34 -18.81
N ASN A 91 -19.48 9.11 -18.38
CA ASN A 91 -20.02 8.50 -17.16
C ASN A 91 -19.07 7.40 -16.62
N LEU A 92 -19.51 6.67 -15.60
CA LEU A 92 -18.74 5.62 -14.92
C LEU A 92 -19.12 4.18 -15.34
N ASP A 93 -19.83 3.99 -16.45
CA ASP A 93 -20.30 2.66 -16.89
C ASP A 93 -19.14 1.69 -17.14
N LYS A 94 -17.97 2.22 -17.52
CA LYS A 94 -16.74 1.45 -17.76
C LYS A 94 -15.83 1.33 -16.54
N TYR A 95 -16.23 1.84 -15.37
CA TYR A 95 -15.36 1.94 -14.21
C TYR A 95 -14.71 0.62 -13.81
N TYR A 96 -15.50 -0.44 -13.61
CA TYR A 96 -14.98 -1.73 -13.17
C TYR A 96 -14.02 -2.36 -14.19
N LYS A 97 -14.24 -2.09 -15.48
CA LYS A 97 -13.32 -2.56 -16.51
C LYS A 97 -11.98 -1.82 -16.44
N VAL A 98 -12.01 -0.51 -16.26
CA VAL A 98 -10.79 0.30 -16.08
C VAL A 98 -10.07 -0.07 -14.78
N GLU A 99 -10.79 -0.33 -13.69
CA GLU A 99 -10.21 -0.80 -12.42
C GLU A 99 -9.47 -2.12 -12.62
N GLU A 100 -10.07 -3.08 -13.33
CA GLU A 100 -9.42 -4.36 -13.68
C GLU A 100 -8.13 -4.13 -14.49
N LEU A 101 -8.17 -3.28 -15.53
CA LEU A 101 -7.00 -2.94 -16.34
C LEU A 101 -5.90 -2.26 -15.52
N MET A 102 -6.26 -1.37 -14.60
CA MET A 102 -5.31 -0.72 -13.69
C MET A 102 -4.57 -1.75 -12.83
N PHE A 103 -5.29 -2.71 -12.22
CA PHE A 103 -4.64 -3.76 -11.43
C PHE A 103 -3.76 -4.70 -12.29
N GLN A 104 -4.17 -4.99 -13.52
CA GLN A 104 -3.35 -5.73 -14.49
C GLN A 104 -2.04 -4.99 -14.77
N LEU A 105 -2.11 -3.68 -15.07
CA LEU A 105 -0.95 -2.86 -15.43
C LEU A 105 -0.02 -2.56 -14.25
N VAL A 106 -0.56 -2.40 -13.05
CA VAL A 106 0.25 -2.30 -11.81
C VAL A 106 1.02 -3.60 -11.53
N CYS A 107 0.50 -4.75 -11.97
CA CYS A 107 1.17 -6.04 -11.87
C CYS A 107 1.91 -6.46 -13.15
N ASP A 108 2.16 -5.55 -14.09
CA ASP A 108 2.88 -5.85 -15.33
C ASP A 108 4.27 -6.42 -15.01
N PRO A 109 4.78 -7.40 -15.78
CA PRO A 109 6.13 -7.93 -15.58
C PRO A 109 7.23 -6.88 -15.84
N SER A 110 6.95 -5.81 -16.58
CA SER A 110 7.88 -4.73 -16.82
C SER A 110 7.74 -3.62 -15.79
N GLY A 111 8.85 -3.32 -15.10
CA GLY A 111 8.92 -2.16 -14.21
C GLY A 111 8.57 -0.83 -14.89
N ALA A 112 8.87 -0.66 -16.19
CA ALA A 112 8.56 0.58 -16.90
C ALA A 112 7.05 0.84 -17.00
N VAL A 113 6.28 -0.21 -17.31
CA VAL A 113 4.80 -0.14 -17.36
C VAL A 113 4.25 0.13 -15.96
N VAL A 114 4.77 -0.55 -14.95
CA VAL A 114 4.38 -0.35 -13.55
C VAL A 114 4.62 1.09 -13.09
N GLU A 115 5.76 1.72 -13.45
CA GLU A 115 6.01 3.12 -13.07
C GLU A 115 4.96 4.08 -13.65
N VAL A 116 4.62 3.94 -14.94
CA VAL A 116 3.58 4.76 -15.57
C VAL A 116 2.22 4.48 -14.94
N ALA A 117 1.89 3.21 -14.69
CA ALA A 117 0.65 2.83 -14.04
C ALA A 117 0.51 3.46 -12.65
N LEU A 118 1.56 3.39 -11.83
CA LEU A 118 1.57 3.94 -10.47
C LEU A 118 1.52 5.47 -10.47
N LYS A 119 2.26 6.14 -11.34
CA LYS A 119 2.40 7.61 -11.33
C LYS A 119 1.27 8.35 -12.03
N GLU A 120 0.60 7.70 -12.98
CA GLU A 120 -0.37 8.36 -13.82
C GLU A 120 -1.74 7.69 -13.76
N LEU A 121 -1.80 6.39 -14.07
CA LEU A 121 -3.07 5.67 -14.18
C LEU A 121 -3.78 5.54 -12.82
N VAL A 122 -3.08 5.13 -11.77
CA VAL A 122 -3.66 4.96 -10.43
C VAL A 122 -4.26 6.29 -9.94
N PRO A 123 -3.53 7.43 -9.94
CA PRO A 123 -4.12 8.73 -9.60
C PRO A 123 -5.28 9.14 -10.50
N ALA A 124 -5.24 8.82 -11.81
CA ALA A 124 -6.32 9.15 -12.74
C ALA A 124 -7.60 8.36 -12.42
N VAL A 125 -7.50 7.06 -12.13
CA VAL A 125 -8.63 6.20 -11.74
C VAL A 125 -9.25 6.66 -10.42
N VAL A 126 -8.42 7.03 -9.43
CA VAL A 126 -8.90 7.55 -8.14
C VAL A 126 -9.71 8.83 -8.34
N ARG A 127 -9.18 9.80 -9.10
CA ARG A 127 -9.86 11.08 -9.35
C ARG A 127 -11.11 10.95 -10.21
N TRP A 128 -11.08 10.05 -11.19
CA TRP A 128 -12.21 9.85 -12.10
C TRP A 128 -13.37 9.11 -11.42
N GLY A 129 -13.10 8.05 -10.66
CA GLY A 129 -14.14 7.16 -10.15
C GLY A 129 -14.70 7.48 -8.78
N ASP A 130 -14.03 8.32 -7.98
CA ASP A 130 -14.38 8.62 -6.58
C ASP A 130 -14.69 7.37 -5.72
N LYS A 131 -13.92 6.30 -5.98
CA LYS A 131 -14.14 4.95 -5.42
C LYS A 131 -12.92 4.47 -4.62
N LEU A 132 -12.26 5.40 -3.93
CA LEU A 132 -11.02 5.10 -3.18
C LEU A 132 -11.19 3.94 -2.18
N ASP A 133 -12.32 3.85 -1.47
CA ASP A 133 -12.55 2.78 -0.48
C ASP A 133 -12.61 1.40 -1.15
N GLN A 134 -13.20 1.34 -2.34
CA GLN A 134 -13.27 0.13 -3.16
C GLN A 134 -11.87 -0.28 -3.63
N ILE A 135 -11.11 0.67 -4.21
CA ILE A 135 -9.74 0.41 -4.69
C ILE A 135 -8.86 -0.08 -3.53
N SER A 136 -8.90 0.62 -2.39
CA SER A 136 -8.13 0.27 -1.20
C SER A 136 -8.49 -1.13 -0.67
N ARG A 137 -9.78 -1.48 -0.66
CA ARG A 137 -10.25 -2.82 -0.26
C ARG A 137 -9.77 -3.91 -1.21
N VAL A 138 -9.91 -3.70 -2.53
CA VAL A 138 -9.46 -4.66 -3.55
C VAL A 138 -7.95 -4.83 -3.50
N LEU A 139 -7.21 -3.73 -3.31
CA LEU A 139 -5.75 -3.73 -3.18
C LEU A 139 -5.28 -4.60 -2.01
N LEU A 140 -5.81 -4.39 -0.80
CA LEU A 140 -5.46 -5.21 0.37
C LEU A 140 -5.80 -6.69 0.14
N ALA A 141 -6.96 -6.97 -0.47
CA ALA A 141 -7.35 -8.33 -0.83
C ALA A 141 -6.37 -8.98 -1.83
N HIS A 142 -5.91 -8.24 -2.84
CA HIS A 142 -4.92 -8.74 -3.81
C HIS A 142 -3.55 -8.98 -3.18
N ILE A 143 -3.09 -8.09 -2.29
CA ILE A 143 -1.84 -8.25 -1.54
C ILE A 143 -1.88 -9.55 -0.72
N LEU A 144 -2.94 -9.73 0.07
CA LEU A 144 -3.08 -10.92 0.91
C LEU A 144 -3.27 -12.19 0.08
N ALA A 145 -4.12 -12.16 -0.95
CA ALA A 145 -4.38 -13.32 -1.80
C ALA A 145 -3.11 -13.80 -2.50
N SER A 146 -2.23 -12.87 -2.92
CA SER A 146 -0.94 -13.21 -3.56
C SER A 146 -0.04 -14.04 -2.64
N ALA A 147 -0.03 -13.75 -1.34
CA ALA A 147 0.72 -14.56 -0.37
C ALA A 147 -0.04 -15.83 0.04
N GLN A 148 -1.36 -15.73 0.29
CA GLN A 148 -2.16 -16.82 0.83
C GLN A 148 -2.32 -18.01 -0.11
N ARG A 149 -2.32 -17.77 -1.42
CA ARG A 149 -2.39 -18.80 -2.47
C ARG A 149 -1.11 -19.62 -2.59
N CYS A 150 0.02 -19.11 -2.08
CA CYS A 150 1.26 -19.87 -2.05
C CYS A 150 1.18 -21.05 -1.07
N PRO A 151 1.94 -22.13 -1.31
CA PRO A 151 2.00 -23.25 -0.40
C PRO A 151 2.69 -22.87 0.92
N PRO A 152 2.32 -23.52 2.05
CA PRO A 152 3.04 -23.38 3.29
C PRO A 152 4.47 -23.92 3.19
N ILE A 153 5.37 -23.45 4.05
CA ILE A 153 6.75 -24.00 4.14
C ILE A 153 6.72 -25.45 4.64
N SER A 154 5.81 -25.76 5.56
CA SER A 154 5.61 -27.12 6.10
C SER A 154 4.13 -27.49 6.16
N GLY A 155 3.81 -28.75 5.85
CA GLY A 155 2.45 -29.29 6.02
C GLY A 155 2.10 -29.71 7.44
N VAL A 156 3.05 -29.62 8.39
CA VAL A 156 2.83 -30.07 9.78
C VAL A 156 2.03 -29.01 10.54
N GLU A 157 0.75 -29.29 10.79
CA GLU A 157 -0.16 -28.40 11.51
C GLU A 157 0.39 -27.99 12.89
N GLY A 158 0.16 -26.73 13.26
CA GLY A 158 0.58 -26.18 14.55
C GLY A 158 2.04 -25.71 14.61
N THR A 159 2.84 -25.97 13.58
CA THR A 159 4.22 -25.43 13.46
C THR A 159 4.22 -24.03 12.86
N ILE A 160 5.24 -23.22 13.18
CA ILE A 160 5.43 -21.88 12.61
C ILE A 160 5.46 -21.94 11.07
N ASP A 161 6.18 -22.92 10.52
CA ASP A 161 6.35 -23.10 9.08
C ASP A 161 5.05 -23.45 8.33
N SER A 162 4.01 -23.92 9.03
CA SER A 162 2.69 -24.14 8.44
C SER A 162 1.92 -22.84 8.15
N HIS A 163 2.30 -21.74 8.82
CA HIS A 163 1.72 -20.42 8.61
C HIS A 163 2.47 -19.61 7.54
N LEU A 164 3.78 -19.78 7.46
CA LEU A 164 4.65 -19.08 6.51
C LEU A 164 4.48 -19.63 5.08
N ARG A 165 4.68 -18.79 4.09
CA ARG A 165 4.42 -19.09 2.66
C ARG A 165 5.69 -19.10 1.82
N VAL A 166 5.77 -20.05 0.90
CA VAL A 166 6.84 -20.10 -0.11
C VAL A 166 6.43 -19.26 -1.30
N LEU A 167 6.93 -18.02 -1.38
CA LEU A 167 6.66 -17.13 -2.51
C LEU A 167 7.50 -17.53 -3.74
N GLY A 168 6.91 -17.48 -4.93
CA GLY A 168 7.63 -17.49 -6.21
C GLY A 168 8.13 -16.10 -6.58
N GLU A 169 8.83 -15.97 -7.70
CA GLU A 169 9.30 -14.66 -8.19
C GLU A 169 8.13 -13.74 -8.55
N GLN A 170 7.10 -14.30 -9.21
CA GLN A 170 5.91 -13.55 -9.60
C GLN A 170 5.15 -13.04 -8.37
N GLU A 171 4.93 -13.87 -7.34
CA GLU A 171 4.20 -13.44 -6.15
C GLU A 171 5.00 -12.40 -5.35
N ARG A 172 6.33 -12.53 -5.27
CA ARG A 172 7.18 -11.48 -4.68
C ARG A 172 7.06 -10.16 -5.43
N TRP A 173 7.11 -10.21 -6.77
CA TRP A 173 6.94 -9.04 -7.62
C TRP A 173 5.58 -8.39 -7.37
N ASN A 174 4.50 -9.16 -7.51
CA ASN A 174 3.13 -8.69 -7.34
C ASN A 174 2.89 -8.07 -5.95
N ILE A 175 3.29 -8.74 -4.87
CA ILE A 175 3.16 -8.17 -3.51
C ILE A 175 3.96 -6.87 -3.40
N GLY A 176 5.19 -6.86 -3.94
CA GLY A 176 6.04 -5.67 -3.94
C GLY A 176 5.40 -4.47 -4.62
N VAL A 177 4.89 -4.64 -5.86
CA VAL A 177 4.27 -3.55 -6.63
C VAL A 177 2.91 -3.12 -6.06
N LEU A 178 2.12 -4.05 -5.52
CA LEU A 178 0.86 -3.72 -4.84
C LEU A 178 1.10 -2.95 -3.53
N LEU A 179 2.14 -3.30 -2.76
CA LEU A 179 2.55 -2.49 -1.60
C LEU A 179 3.02 -1.09 -2.02
N ARG A 180 3.69 -0.96 -3.17
CA ARG A 180 4.03 0.36 -3.74
C ARG A 180 2.78 1.15 -4.12
N MET A 181 1.79 0.51 -4.75
CA MET A 181 0.49 1.13 -5.03
C MET A 181 -0.20 1.62 -3.75
N LEU A 182 -0.14 0.85 -2.66
CA LEU A 182 -0.69 1.26 -1.36
C LEU A 182 -0.02 2.54 -0.85
N THR A 183 1.30 2.67 -1.04
CA THR A 183 2.04 3.92 -0.73
C THR A 183 1.60 5.07 -1.63
N GLU A 184 1.42 4.87 -2.94
CA GLU A 184 0.96 5.93 -3.86
C GLU A 184 -0.48 6.39 -3.55
N LEU A 185 -1.33 5.50 -3.00
CA LEU A 185 -2.68 5.85 -2.56
C LEU A 185 -2.72 6.59 -1.22
N LEU A 186 -1.64 6.51 -0.42
CA LEU A 186 -1.62 7.05 0.94
C LEU A 186 -1.97 8.55 1.03
N PRO A 187 -1.49 9.45 0.14
CA PRO A 187 -1.90 10.86 0.16
C PRO A 187 -3.40 11.05 -0.06
N PHE A 188 -4.02 10.26 -0.94
CA PHE A 188 -5.47 10.31 -1.19
C PHE A 188 -6.27 9.81 0.02
N ILE A 189 -5.80 8.72 0.65
CA ILE A 189 -6.42 8.15 1.86
C ILE A 189 -6.35 9.17 3.01
N HIS A 190 -5.17 9.76 3.21
CA HIS A 190 -4.95 10.79 4.21
C HIS A 190 -5.83 12.03 3.97
N GLN A 191 -5.88 12.54 2.74
CA GLN A 191 -6.73 13.66 2.38
C GLN A 191 -8.21 13.35 2.63
N LYS A 192 -8.68 12.15 2.26
CA LYS A 192 -10.06 11.72 2.51
C LYS A 192 -10.36 11.62 4.01
N ALA A 193 -9.44 11.10 4.82
CA ALA A 193 -9.59 11.06 6.27
C ALA A 193 -9.76 12.47 6.85
N ILE A 194 -8.97 13.45 6.39
CA ILE A 194 -9.12 14.85 6.81
C ILE A 194 -10.48 15.42 6.40
N GLN A 195 -10.86 15.27 5.14
CA GLN A 195 -12.09 15.84 4.57
C GLN A 195 -13.37 15.27 5.22
N THR A 196 -13.30 14.03 5.71
CA THR A 196 -14.43 13.34 6.34
C THR A 196 -14.40 13.41 7.87
N CYS A 197 -13.46 14.18 8.45
CA CYS A 197 -13.36 14.35 9.90
C CYS A 197 -14.63 14.98 10.48
N PRO A 198 -15.37 14.29 11.37
CA PRO A 198 -16.57 14.85 11.97
C PRO A 198 -16.26 15.81 13.14
N PHE A 199 -14.99 15.91 13.54
CA PHE A 199 -14.54 16.63 14.75
C PHE A 199 -13.79 17.94 14.42
N ALA A 200 -14.04 18.52 13.24
CA ALA A 200 -13.27 19.63 12.69
C ALA A 200 -13.04 20.79 13.68
N SER A 201 -11.79 21.29 13.69
CA SER A 201 -11.40 22.52 14.39
C SER A 201 -12.03 23.75 13.74
N ALA A 202 -12.46 24.72 14.56
CA ALA A 202 -13.15 25.93 14.12
C ALA A 202 -12.25 27.02 13.50
N ASP A 203 -10.94 26.77 13.31
CA ASP A 203 -9.98 27.79 12.86
C ASP A 203 -9.51 27.57 11.40
N PRO A 204 -9.93 28.43 10.44
CA PRO A 204 -9.52 28.37 9.04
C PRO A 204 -8.11 28.91 8.75
N THR A 205 -7.37 29.39 9.76
CA THR A 205 -6.17 30.22 9.59
C THR A 205 -4.84 29.51 9.89
N SER A 206 -4.84 28.25 10.35
CA SER A 206 -3.59 27.50 10.56
C SER A 206 -3.07 26.97 9.22
N SER A 207 -1.93 27.49 8.76
CA SER A 207 -1.27 27.12 7.49
C SER A 207 -0.70 25.69 7.42
N THR A 208 -0.90 24.89 8.47
CA THR A 208 -0.74 23.44 8.48
C THR A 208 -1.76 22.93 9.48
N PRO A 209 -2.81 22.23 9.04
CA PRO A 209 -3.71 21.65 10.00
C PRO A 209 -2.97 20.49 10.68
N GLU A 210 -2.79 20.56 12.00
CA GLU A 210 -2.45 19.41 12.85
C GLU A 210 -3.64 18.44 12.83
N ASN A 211 -3.87 17.84 11.67
CA ASN A 211 -4.88 16.83 11.48
C ASN A 211 -4.44 15.62 12.31
N PHE A 212 -5.33 15.14 13.19
CA PHE A 212 -5.09 14.02 14.12
C PHE A 212 -4.27 14.33 15.38
N SER A 213 -4.32 15.57 15.89
CA SER A 213 -3.77 15.90 17.21
C SER A 213 -4.39 15.08 18.35
N ALA A 214 -3.71 15.00 19.51
CA ALA A 214 -4.22 14.27 20.67
C ALA A 214 -5.61 14.73 21.15
N SER A 215 -5.98 16.00 20.95
CA SER A 215 -7.35 16.47 21.24
C SER A 215 -8.37 15.93 20.25
N CYS A 216 -8.05 15.90 18.96
CA CYS A 216 -8.87 15.29 17.92
C CYS A 216 -9.07 13.79 18.19
N LEU A 217 -8.00 13.08 18.58
CA LEU A 217 -8.08 11.65 18.90
C LEU A 217 -8.93 11.37 20.16
N LYS A 218 -8.96 12.28 21.14
CA LYS A 218 -9.88 12.18 22.29
C LYS A 218 -11.33 12.38 21.88
N SER A 219 -11.59 13.34 21.00
CA SER A 219 -12.93 13.53 20.41
C SER A 219 -13.35 12.30 19.60
N TYR A 220 -12.43 11.70 18.83
CA TYR A 220 -12.65 10.44 18.14
C TYR A 220 -13.01 9.31 19.10
N ALA A 221 -12.25 9.12 20.17
CA ALA A 221 -12.47 8.03 21.12
C ALA A 221 -13.80 8.11 21.89
N THR A 222 -14.30 9.33 22.09
CA THR A 222 -15.54 9.62 22.84
C THR A 222 -16.74 9.95 21.95
N GLY A 223 -16.50 10.13 20.65
CA GLY A 223 -17.51 10.57 19.70
C GLY A 223 -18.49 9.46 19.33
N ASP A 224 -19.73 9.84 19.09
CA ASP A 224 -20.78 8.94 18.59
C ASP A 224 -20.80 8.82 17.05
N SER A 225 -19.98 9.63 16.36
CA SER A 225 -19.92 9.68 14.89
C SER A 225 -18.86 8.73 14.33
N GLU A 226 -19.22 7.95 13.32
CA GLU A 226 -18.28 7.12 12.57
C GLU A 226 -17.31 7.98 11.73
N TRP A 227 -16.03 7.58 11.70
CA TRP A 227 -15.00 8.24 10.90
C TRP A 227 -14.30 7.24 9.97
N SER A 228 -15.09 6.57 9.12
CA SER A 228 -14.68 5.35 8.41
C SER A 228 -13.37 5.48 7.62
N ALA A 229 -13.11 6.62 6.98
CA ALA A 229 -11.87 6.84 6.21
C ALA A 229 -10.62 6.88 7.09
N PHE A 230 -10.72 7.41 8.31
CA PHE A 230 -9.65 7.39 9.30
C PHE A 230 -9.54 6.00 9.94
N GLU A 231 -10.68 5.40 10.30
CA GLU A 231 -10.73 4.08 10.94
C GLU A 231 -10.14 2.97 10.08
N TRP A 232 -10.40 3.00 8.78
CA TRP A 232 -9.90 2.01 7.81
C TRP A 232 -8.40 1.75 7.96
N MET A 233 -7.61 2.79 8.30
CA MET A 233 -6.18 2.64 8.52
C MET A 233 -5.89 1.63 9.65
N HIS A 234 -6.45 1.79 10.84
CA HIS A 234 -6.19 0.90 11.99
C HIS A 234 -7.15 -0.27 12.14
N THR A 235 -8.25 -0.32 11.39
CA THR A 235 -9.20 -1.45 11.41
C THR A 235 -8.99 -2.47 10.30
N ASP A 236 -8.40 -2.05 9.17
CA ASP A 236 -8.24 -2.91 7.99
C ASP A 236 -6.80 -2.89 7.47
N CYS A 237 -6.24 -1.72 7.15
CA CYS A 237 -4.92 -1.61 6.52
C CYS A 237 -3.78 -2.16 7.41
N LEU A 238 -3.59 -1.62 8.62
CA LEU A 238 -2.53 -2.08 9.52
C LEU A 238 -2.71 -3.56 9.92
N PRO A 239 -3.92 -4.04 10.27
CA PRO A 239 -4.18 -5.46 10.50
C PRO A 239 -3.82 -6.37 9.30
N ASP A 240 -4.15 -5.97 8.07
CA ASP A 240 -3.84 -6.77 6.89
C ASP A 240 -2.34 -6.75 6.56
N LEU A 241 -1.62 -5.67 6.83
CA LEU A 241 -0.16 -5.64 6.75
C LEU A 241 0.50 -6.53 7.81
N ILE A 242 -0.02 -6.56 9.03
CA ILE A 242 0.41 -7.47 10.10
C ILE A 242 0.17 -8.93 9.65
N LYS A 243 -1.01 -9.22 9.11
CA LYS A 243 -1.37 -10.54 8.61
C LYS A 243 -0.45 -10.96 7.46
N LEU A 244 -0.18 -10.06 6.51
CA LEU A 244 0.80 -10.28 5.45
C LEU A 244 2.16 -10.62 6.03
N ALA A 245 2.67 -9.83 6.98
CA ALA A 245 3.98 -10.04 7.60
C ALA A 245 4.09 -11.43 8.27
N CYS A 246 3.00 -11.94 8.84
CA CYS A 246 2.90 -13.27 9.42
C CYS A 246 2.80 -14.42 8.38
N LEU A 247 2.61 -14.12 7.09
CA LEU A 247 2.71 -15.08 5.99
C LEU A 247 4.13 -15.11 5.39
N LEU A 248 4.95 -14.09 5.65
CA LEU A 248 6.27 -13.96 5.05
C LEU A 248 7.33 -14.69 5.89
N PRO A 249 8.17 -15.55 5.31
CA PRO A 249 9.35 -16.05 6.02
C PRO A 249 10.39 -14.95 6.27
N VAL A 250 11.33 -15.22 7.18
CA VAL A 250 12.39 -14.27 7.57
C VAL A 250 13.24 -13.82 6.37
N LYS A 251 13.42 -14.67 5.36
CA LYS A 251 14.17 -14.34 4.14
C LYS A 251 13.55 -13.24 3.27
N GLU A 252 12.27 -12.92 3.45
CA GLU A 252 11.56 -11.92 2.64
C GLU A 252 11.74 -10.49 3.19
N ASP A 253 12.96 -10.15 3.62
CA ASP A 253 13.29 -8.85 4.22
C ASP A 253 13.02 -7.68 3.28
N ASN A 254 13.08 -7.87 1.97
CA ASN A 254 12.72 -6.84 1.00
C ASN A 254 11.24 -6.42 1.15
N LEU A 255 10.32 -7.39 1.23
CA LEU A 255 8.90 -7.10 1.43
C LEU A 255 8.65 -6.48 2.81
N ARG A 256 9.31 -6.97 3.87
CA ARG A 256 9.26 -6.34 5.20
C ARG A 256 9.77 -4.91 5.19
N THR A 257 10.79 -4.62 4.38
CA THR A 257 11.35 -3.27 4.21
C THR A 257 10.33 -2.36 3.54
N ILE A 258 9.62 -2.83 2.52
CA ILE A 258 8.56 -2.06 1.87
C ILE A 258 7.43 -1.75 2.87
N ILE A 259 6.96 -2.76 3.62
CA ILE A 259 5.95 -2.57 4.68
C ILE A 259 6.45 -1.56 5.73
N THR A 260 7.69 -1.70 6.19
CA THR A 260 8.30 -0.78 7.17
C THR A 260 8.31 0.66 6.66
N LYS A 261 8.74 0.88 5.41
CA LYS A 261 8.74 2.20 4.78
C LYS A 261 7.33 2.78 4.71
N TYR A 262 6.34 1.97 4.33
CA TYR A 262 4.94 2.39 4.34
C TYR A 262 4.48 2.83 5.73
N LEU A 263 4.78 2.06 6.78
CA LEU A 263 4.43 2.44 8.17
C LEU A 263 5.07 3.77 8.59
N LEU A 264 6.33 3.99 8.21
CA LEU A 264 7.01 5.26 8.48
C LEU A 264 6.35 6.42 7.72
N GLU A 265 5.96 6.25 6.46
CA GLU A 265 5.22 7.25 5.69
C GLU A 265 3.84 7.56 6.29
N VAL A 266 3.11 6.53 6.77
CA VAL A 266 1.86 6.73 7.52
C VAL A 266 2.11 7.58 8.75
N SER A 267 3.15 7.28 9.53
CA SER A 267 3.51 8.07 10.71
C SER A 267 3.90 9.51 10.37
N GLY A 268 4.57 9.72 9.24
CA GLY A 268 4.96 11.05 8.76
C GLY A 268 3.76 11.90 8.33
N LEU A 269 2.77 11.30 7.67
CA LEU A 269 1.57 12.00 7.20
C LEU A 269 0.53 12.20 8.32
N TYR A 270 0.25 11.17 9.11
CA TYR A 270 -0.75 11.24 10.18
C TYR A 270 -0.21 11.90 11.46
N GLY A 271 1.10 12.05 11.59
CA GLY A 271 1.74 12.76 12.68
C GLY A 271 2.00 11.92 13.94
N LYS A 272 2.67 12.56 14.90
CA LYS A 272 3.20 11.93 16.12
C LYS A 272 2.09 11.38 17.02
N ASP A 273 1.02 12.14 17.24
CA ASP A 273 -0.05 11.72 18.13
C ASP A 273 -0.76 10.46 17.61
N TYR A 274 -0.98 10.35 16.29
CA TYR A 274 -1.51 9.14 15.67
C TYR A 274 -0.56 7.94 15.81
N LEU A 275 0.74 8.16 15.60
CA LEU A 275 1.77 7.14 15.80
C LEU A 275 1.73 6.58 17.24
N GLU A 276 1.75 7.48 18.24
CA GLU A 276 1.83 7.11 19.66
C GLU A 276 0.53 6.50 20.19
N HIS A 277 -0.62 7.05 19.79
CA HIS A 277 -1.90 6.70 20.40
C HIS A 277 -2.74 5.71 19.58
N ILE A 278 -2.44 5.50 18.31
CA ILE A 278 -3.18 4.57 17.44
C ILE A 278 -2.27 3.47 16.90
N MET A 279 -1.21 3.81 16.14
CA MET A 279 -0.38 2.79 15.49
C MET A 279 0.38 1.93 16.51
N LEU A 280 0.98 2.56 17.53
CA LEU A 280 1.77 1.85 18.53
C LEU A 280 0.94 0.82 19.33
N PRO A 281 -0.25 1.14 19.89
CA PRO A 281 -1.11 0.14 20.51
C PRO A 281 -1.51 -1.02 19.60
N VAL A 282 -1.82 -0.76 18.32
CA VAL A 282 -2.14 -1.82 17.34
C VAL A 282 -1.00 -2.83 17.21
N PHE A 283 0.23 -2.34 17.05
CA PHE A 283 1.40 -3.22 16.89
C PHE A 283 1.86 -3.86 18.20
N LEU A 284 1.71 -3.19 19.35
CA LEU A 284 2.00 -3.77 20.67
C LEU A 284 1.08 -4.97 20.94
N VAL A 285 -0.23 -4.83 20.69
CA VAL A 285 -1.18 -5.95 20.82
C VAL A 285 -0.83 -7.10 19.91
N ALA A 286 -0.59 -6.80 18.63
CA ALA A 286 -0.26 -7.81 17.63
C ALA A 286 1.07 -8.51 17.93
N ALA A 287 2.02 -7.82 18.59
CA ALA A 287 3.28 -8.39 19.07
C ALA A 287 3.13 -9.19 20.38
N GLY A 288 1.96 -9.16 21.04
CA GLY A 288 1.70 -9.85 22.29
C GLY A 288 1.98 -9.04 23.57
N ASP A 289 2.37 -7.76 23.46
CA ASP A 289 2.62 -6.85 24.60
C ASP A 289 1.40 -5.94 24.86
N ILE A 290 0.26 -6.56 25.16
CA ILE A 290 -1.01 -5.84 25.38
C ILE A 290 -0.97 -4.89 26.59
N ASP A 291 -0.21 -5.25 27.63
CA ASP A 291 -0.15 -4.49 28.87
C ASP A 291 0.57 -3.13 28.69
N SER A 292 1.31 -2.98 27.60
CA SER A 292 1.97 -1.73 27.22
C SER A 292 1.11 -0.85 26.30
N GLY A 293 -0.04 -1.35 25.81
CA GLY A 293 -0.91 -0.63 24.90
C GLY A 293 -1.90 0.29 25.63
N ASP A 294 -1.90 1.57 25.29
CA ASP A 294 -2.95 2.51 25.69
C ASP A 294 -4.10 2.51 24.68
N PHE A 295 -5.31 2.14 25.12
CA PHE A 295 -6.51 2.11 24.25
C PHE A 295 -7.47 3.27 24.49
N THR A 296 -7.09 4.26 25.30
CA THR A 296 -7.95 5.40 25.64
C THR A 296 -8.36 6.24 24.42
N TYR A 297 -7.59 6.16 23.34
CA TYR A 297 -7.83 6.86 22.08
C TYR A 297 -8.63 6.05 21.05
N PHE A 298 -9.15 4.88 21.43
CA PHE A 298 -10.02 4.06 20.58
C PHE A 298 -11.47 4.07 21.07
N PRO A 299 -12.45 4.27 20.18
CA PRO A 299 -13.86 4.05 20.48
C PRO A 299 -14.12 2.64 21.01
N LEU A 300 -15.10 2.50 21.90
CA LEU A 300 -15.48 1.20 22.47
C LEU A 300 -15.92 0.18 21.41
N SER A 301 -16.46 0.64 20.28
CA SER A 301 -16.83 -0.21 19.14
C SER A 301 -15.60 -0.79 18.40
N ILE A 302 -14.46 -0.10 18.43
CA ILE A 302 -13.24 -0.47 17.72
C ILE A 302 -12.26 -1.25 18.60
N GLN A 303 -12.24 -0.99 19.92
CA GLN A 303 -11.34 -1.67 20.85
C GLN A 303 -11.37 -3.22 20.74
N PRO A 304 -12.52 -3.91 20.59
CA PRO A 304 -12.55 -5.36 20.42
C PRO A 304 -11.83 -5.84 19.15
N LYS A 305 -11.91 -5.08 18.04
CA LYS A 305 -11.21 -5.42 16.79
C LYS A 305 -9.70 -5.35 16.99
N VAL A 306 -9.21 -4.26 17.56
CA VAL A 306 -7.77 -4.05 17.82
C VAL A 306 -7.25 -5.06 18.85
N ARG A 307 -7.93 -5.25 19.98
CA ARG A 307 -7.58 -6.27 20.98
C ARG A 307 -7.64 -7.70 20.42
N GLY A 308 -8.49 -7.92 19.41
CA GLY A 308 -8.61 -9.18 18.69
C GLY A 308 -7.34 -9.61 17.95
N LEU A 309 -6.42 -8.68 17.67
CA LEU A 309 -5.11 -8.96 17.05
C LEU A 309 -4.16 -9.70 17.98
N ARG A 310 -4.46 -9.77 19.28
CA ARG A 310 -3.63 -10.45 20.27
C ARG A 310 -3.42 -11.92 19.87
N PRO A 311 -2.17 -12.40 19.83
CA PRO A 311 -1.88 -13.82 19.67
C PRO A 311 -2.58 -14.67 20.75
N LYS A 312 -3.25 -15.75 20.34
CA LYS A 312 -4.05 -16.62 21.25
C LYS A 312 -3.43 -18.00 21.50
N THR A 313 -2.38 -18.35 20.77
CA THR A 313 -1.71 -19.65 20.84
C THR A 313 -0.21 -19.44 20.95
N SER A 314 0.52 -20.40 21.54
CA SER A 314 1.99 -20.33 21.63
C SER A 314 2.65 -20.20 20.25
N THR A 315 2.09 -20.84 19.22
CA THR A 315 2.57 -20.70 17.84
C THR A 315 2.34 -19.28 17.31
N ALA A 316 1.17 -18.68 17.57
CA ALA A 316 0.87 -17.30 17.18
C ALA A 316 1.77 -16.30 17.93
N GLU A 317 2.08 -16.53 19.21
CA GLU A 317 3.01 -15.69 19.98
C GLU A 317 4.41 -15.72 19.37
N LYS A 318 4.91 -16.92 19.02
CA LYS A 318 6.20 -17.06 18.32
C LYS A 318 6.20 -16.35 16.96
N LEU A 319 5.13 -16.51 16.17
CA LEU A 319 4.96 -15.80 14.89
C LEU A 319 4.96 -14.29 15.08
N ALA A 320 4.28 -13.78 16.11
CA ALA A 320 4.25 -12.36 16.43
C ALA A 320 5.65 -11.81 16.72
N ILE A 321 6.45 -12.51 17.52
CA ILE A 321 7.84 -12.14 17.81
C ILE A 321 8.71 -12.21 16.53
N MET A 322 8.50 -13.21 15.68
CA MET A 322 9.28 -13.36 14.45
C MET A 322 8.91 -12.34 13.36
N CYS A 323 7.64 -11.98 13.25
CA CYS A 323 7.10 -11.32 12.06
C CYS A 323 6.58 -9.91 12.32
N VAL A 324 5.99 -9.66 13.49
CA VAL A 324 5.37 -8.37 13.85
C VAL A 324 6.35 -7.51 14.62
N PHE A 325 7.12 -8.11 15.55
CA PHE A 325 8.10 -7.39 16.35
C PHE A 325 9.17 -6.64 15.53
N PRO A 326 9.72 -7.18 14.41
CA PRO A 326 10.58 -6.40 13.54
C PRO A 326 9.90 -5.12 13.04
N LEU A 327 8.63 -5.20 12.61
CA LEU A 327 7.87 -4.05 12.11
C LEU A 327 7.54 -3.05 13.23
N LEU A 328 7.22 -3.53 14.43
CA LEU A 328 7.04 -2.67 15.62
C LEU A 328 8.33 -1.89 15.91
N LEU A 329 9.48 -2.55 15.89
CA LEU A 329 10.76 -1.89 16.15
C LEU A 329 11.15 -0.91 15.05
N SER A 330 11.06 -1.30 13.77
CA SER A 330 11.59 -0.50 12.65
C SER A 330 10.59 0.48 12.05
N GLY A 331 9.31 0.11 11.99
CA GLY A 331 8.26 0.86 11.30
C GLY A 331 7.42 1.74 12.21
N ILE A 332 7.39 1.45 13.52
CA ILE A 332 6.65 2.23 14.51
C ILE A 332 7.64 2.98 15.42
N LEU A 333 8.34 2.25 16.29
CA LEU A 333 9.30 2.84 17.23
C LEU A 333 10.56 3.39 16.53
N GLY A 334 10.86 2.90 15.33
CA GLY A 334 11.95 3.35 14.47
C GLY A 334 11.70 4.71 13.83
N SER A 335 10.50 5.29 13.98
CA SER A 335 10.20 6.64 13.53
C SER A 335 11.14 7.67 14.19
N PRO A 336 11.60 8.70 13.45
CA PRO A 336 12.48 9.73 14.02
C PRO A 336 11.93 10.41 15.27
N SER A 337 10.61 10.51 15.41
CA SER A 337 9.91 11.11 16.55
C SER A 337 9.87 10.22 17.81
N SER A 338 10.15 8.92 17.70
CA SER A 338 9.99 7.93 18.77
C SER A 338 11.32 7.38 19.32
N ARG A 339 12.46 8.04 19.03
CA ARG A 339 13.80 7.53 19.40
C ARG A 339 13.95 7.20 20.89
N GLN A 340 13.43 8.04 21.78
CA GLN A 340 13.50 7.80 23.22
C GLN A 340 12.63 6.59 23.63
N GLN A 341 11.39 6.49 23.11
CA GLN A 341 10.50 5.35 23.36
C GLN A 341 11.12 4.04 22.86
N LEU A 342 11.80 4.05 21.71
CA LEU A 342 12.53 2.89 21.20
C LEU A 342 13.65 2.45 22.16
N GLU A 343 14.46 3.39 22.65
CA GLU A 343 15.54 3.09 23.60
C GLU A 343 15.00 2.52 24.93
N GLU A 344 13.93 3.10 25.45
CA GLU A 344 13.25 2.63 26.67
C GLU A 344 12.63 1.25 26.47
N TYR A 345 11.95 1.04 25.34
CA TYR A 345 11.32 -0.22 25.00
C TYR A 345 12.35 -1.34 24.79
N LEU A 346 13.43 -1.08 24.04
CA LEU A 346 14.54 -2.02 23.90
C LEU A 346 15.19 -2.32 25.25
N ARG A 347 15.36 -1.33 26.13
CA ARG A 347 15.88 -1.56 27.49
C ARG A 347 14.96 -2.49 28.29
N LYS A 348 13.64 -2.27 28.24
CA LYS A 348 12.64 -3.13 28.89
C LYS A 348 12.73 -4.56 28.38
N VAL A 349 12.66 -4.75 27.06
CA VAL A 349 12.65 -6.08 26.43
C VAL A 349 13.97 -6.83 26.63
N LEU A 350 15.12 -6.14 26.49
CA LEU A 350 16.44 -6.79 26.48
C LEU A 350 17.05 -6.98 27.88
N ILE A 351 16.66 -6.16 28.86
CA ILE A 351 17.25 -6.17 30.21
C ILE A 351 16.25 -6.66 31.26
N GLN A 352 15.01 -6.16 31.25
CA GLN A 352 14.06 -6.34 32.35
C GLN A 352 13.24 -7.64 32.27
N ASN A 353 12.99 -8.17 31.07
CA ASN A 353 12.25 -9.44 30.87
C ASN A 353 13.07 -10.72 31.18
N THR A 354 14.21 -10.58 31.86
CA THR A 354 14.99 -11.73 32.34
C THR A 354 14.42 -12.39 33.59
N LYS A 355 13.35 -11.83 34.21
CA LYS A 355 12.84 -12.31 35.50
C LYS A 355 11.37 -12.72 35.57
N ASP A 356 10.43 -12.11 34.83
CA ASP A 356 9.02 -12.54 34.81
C ASP A 356 8.28 -11.91 33.60
N GLY A 357 7.65 -12.72 32.74
CA GLY A 357 6.59 -12.28 31.81
C GLY A 357 6.94 -12.07 30.31
N SER A 358 6.13 -12.69 29.44
CA SER A 358 5.98 -12.61 27.96
C SER A 358 7.19 -12.82 27.02
N PHE A 359 8.37 -12.25 27.27
CA PHE A 359 9.56 -12.40 26.41
C PHE A 359 10.66 -13.17 27.14
N SER A 360 10.42 -14.46 27.43
CA SER A 360 11.40 -15.31 28.14
C SER A 360 12.71 -15.53 27.35
N MET A 361 13.75 -16.05 28.02
CA MET A 361 15.04 -16.45 27.42
C MET A 361 14.94 -17.35 26.17
N HIS A 362 13.78 -17.96 25.90
CA HIS A 362 13.53 -18.82 24.75
C HIS A 362 13.41 -18.09 23.40
N HIS A 363 13.29 -16.76 23.38
CA HIS A 363 13.12 -15.97 22.14
C HIS A 363 14.35 -15.14 21.74
N THR A 364 15.51 -15.48 22.28
CA THR A 364 16.73 -14.67 22.13
C THR A 364 17.14 -14.49 20.67
N THR A 365 16.99 -15.51 19.83
CA THR A 365 17.38 -15.45 18.41
C THR A 365 16.45 -14.57 17.59
N GLU A 366 15.14 -14.68 17.80
CA GLU A 366 14.12 -13.92 17.09
C GLU A 366 14.22 -12.43 17.43
N ILE A 367 14.43 -12.11 18.71
CA ILE A 367 14.66 -10.73 19.17
C ILE A 367 15.94 -10.17 18.53
N ILE A 368 17.04 -10.94 18.49
CA ILE A 368 18.29 -10.50 17.83
C ILE A 368 18.04 -10.23 16.35
N ASN A 369 17.29 -11.09 15.65
CA ASN A 369 16.99 -10.89 14.24
C ASN A 369 16.12 -9.63 14.00
N ALA A 370 15.14 -9.37 14.87
CA ALA A 370 14.35 -8.14 14.80
C ALA A 370 15.21 -6.89 15.02
N VAL A 371 16.16 -6.93 15.97
CA VAL A 371 17.11 -5.83 16.21
C VAL A 371 18.10 -5.66 15.04
N ARG A 372 18.55 -6.75 14.42
CA ARG A 372 19.36 -6.70 13.18
C ARG A 372 18.57 -6.02 12.05
N PHE A 373 17.31 -6.41 11.86
CA PHE A 373 16.43 -5.79 10.87
C PHE A 373 16.22 -4.30 11.16
N LEU A 374 15.99 -3.90 12.41
CA LEU A 374 15.94 -2.49 12.80
C LEU A 374 17.21 -1.72 12.37
N CYS A 375 18.39 -2.34 12.47
CA CYS A 375 19.65 -1.70 12.10
C CYS A 375 19.85 -1.54 10.59
N THR A 376 19.16 -2.33 9.75
CA THR A 376 19.19 -2.13 8.29
C THR A 376 18.33 -0.93 7.87
N ILE A 377 17.34 -0.57 8.69
CA ILE A 377 16.42 0.55 8.46
C ILE A 377 16.96 1.85 9.09
N VAL A 378 17.45 1.78 10.33
CA VAL A 378 17.87 2.95 11.12
C VAL A 378 19.40 2.99 11.24
N SER A 379 20.05 3.71 10.33
CA SER A 379 21.52 3.81 10.24
C SER A 379 22.20 4.49 11.44
N SER A 380 21.45 5.10 12.38
CA SER A 380 21.98 6.01 13.42
C SER A 380 21.87 5.52 14.88
N LEU A 381 21.45 4.27 15.13
CA LEU A 381 21.34 3.73 16.48
C LEU A 381 22.71 3.24 17.01
N THR A 382 23.47 4.18 17.58
CA THR A 382 24.72 3.90 18.32
C THR A 382 24.54 2.88 19.45
N PHE A 383 23.34 2.77 20.03
CA PHE A 383 22.99 1.82 21.08
C PHE A 383 22.91 0.37 20.57
N CYS A 384 22.23 0.11 19.44
CA CYS A 384 22.13 -1.23 18.86
C CYS A 384 23.50 -1.79 18.47
N GLY A 385 24.37 -0.94 17.91
CA GLY A 385 25.74 -1.33 17.57
C GLY A 385 26.61 -1.70 18.77
N ARG A 386 26.36 -1.18 19.98
CA ARG A 386 27.07 -1.58 21.21
C ARG A 386 26.48 -2.85 21.84
N TRP A 387 25.15 -3.00 21.82
CA TRP A 387 24.47 -4.16 22.39
C TRP A 387 24.69 -5.44 21.54
N LEU A 388 24.59 -5.34 20.20
CA LEU A 388 24.91 -6.44 19.27
C LEU A 388 26.36 -6.91 19.42
N ARG A 389 27.32 -5.97 19.58
CA ARG A 389 28.75 -6.28 19.79
C ARG A 389 29.05 -6.93 21.14
N ALA A 390 28.20 -6.76 22.15
CA ALA A 390 28.42 -7.30 23.49
C ALA A 390 27.88 -8.73 23.68
N ARG A 391 27.03 -9.26 22.77
CA ARG A 391 26.35 -10.57 22.93
C ARG A 391 26.46 -11.53 21.74
N ILE A 392 27.07 -11.14 20.62
CA ILE A 392 27.31 -12.02 19.48
C ILE A 392 28.82 -12.36 19.45
N PRO A 393 29.25 -13.59 19.80
CA PRO A 393 30.58 -14.06 19.42
C PRO A 393 30.66 -14.13 17.89
N ALA A 394 31.82 -13.75 17.34
CA ALA A 394 32.10 -13.77 15.91
C ALA A 394 31.86 -15.15 15.27
#